data_AF-I6T7L6-F1
#
_entry.id   AF-I6T7L6-F1
#
_cell.length_a   1.000
_cell.length_b   1.000
_cell.length_c   1.000
_cell.angle_alpha   90.00
_cell.angle_beta   90.00
_cell.angle_gamma   90.00
#
_symmetry.space_group_name_H-M   'P 1'
#
loop_
_entity.id
_entity.type
_entity.pdbx_description
1 polymer ?
#
loop_
_entity_poly.entity_id
_entity_poly.type
_entity_poly.pdbx_seq_one_letter_code
_entity_poly.pdbx_strand_id
1 'polypeptide(L)'
;MNLILSFFLPLLSFVFSTIAFLFTLKNEYNKKFNLQLQVLDENISEWKIDRFSTENPDNYFQYRYRLFPNVVITNNSSIPVTINSFSLNDKYKFSIFTNNAKHYSVTIETNSTKKDEITFYSVGKENRNST
;
A
#
# COMPACT_ATOMS: atom_id res chain seq x y z
N MET A 1 -19.07 36.41 50.41
CA MET A 1 -18.95 35.99 48.99
C MET A 1 -20.29 36.28 48.33
N ASN A 2 -20.32 37.09 47.26
CA ASN A 2 -21.60 37.53 46.67
C ASN A 2 -22.33 36.35 46.03
N LEU A 3 -23.54 36.03 46.49
CA LEU A 3 -24.33 34.88 46.05
C LEU A 3 -24.53 34.85 44.53
N ILE A 4 -24.70 36.02 43.92
CA ILE A 4 -24.84 36.24 42.48
C ILE A 4 -23.54 35.87 41.73
N LEU A 5 -22.38 36.20 42.30
CA LEU A 5 -21.07 35.90 41.71
C LEU A 5 -20.80 34.39 41.70
N SER A 6 -21.24 33.67 42.75
CA SER A 6 -21.13 32.20 42.83
C SER A 6 -22.03 31.46 41.84
N PHE A 7 -23.10 32.07 41.34
CA PHE A 7 -23.92 31.49 40.25
C PHE A 7 -23.39 31.85 38.85
N PHE A 8 -22.79 33.04 38.68
CA PHE A 8 -22.28 33.49 37.39
C PHE A 8 -21.01 32.75 36.94
N LEU A 9 -20.10 32.45 37.87
CA LEU A 9 -18.84 31.78 37.57
C LEU A 9 -19.02 30.36 36.96
N PRO A 10 -19.88 29.48 37.51
CA PRO A 10 -20.16 28.18 36.90
C PRO A 10 -20.83 28.28 35.53
N LEU A 11 -21.77 29.22 35.37
CA LEU A 11 -22.45 29.44 34.09
C LEU A 11 -21.46 29.89 33.00
N LEU A 12 -20.54 30.79 33.35
CA LEU A 12 -19.49 31.24 32.45
C LEU A 12 -18.54 30.09 32.08
N SER A 13 -18.13 29.28 33.05
CA SER A 13 -17.33 28.08 32.82
C SER A 13 -18.02 27.09 31.89
N PHE A 14 -19.34 26.89 32.06
CA PHE A 14 -20.15 26.05 31.20
C PHE A 14 -20.18 26.55 29.75
N VAL A 15 -20.33 27.87 29.53
CA VAL A 15 -20.30 28.47 28.19
C VAL A 15 -18.93 28.30 27.54
N PHE A 16 -17.83 28.59 28.24
CA PHE A 16 -16.48 28.41 27.70
C PHE A 16 -16.19 26.95 27.38
N SER A 17 -16.57 26.03 28.26
CA SER A 17 -16.44 24.59 28.03
C SER A 17 -17.23 24.14 26.80
N THR A 18 -18.45 24.64 26.63
CA THR A 18 -19.29 24.34 25.45
C THR A 18 -18.65 24.85 24.16
N ILE A 19 -18.10 26.07 24.16
CA ILE A 19 -17.42 26.64 23.00
C ILE A 19 -16.16 25.83 22.66
N ALA A 20 -15.32 25.53 23.65
CA ALA A 20 -14.11 24.72 23.47
C ALA A 20 -14.45 23.32 22.92
N PHE A 21 -15.52 22.71 23.43
CA PHE A 21 -16.03 21.44 22.93
C PHE A 21 -16.45 21.52 21.46
N LEU A 22 -17.21 22.55 21.06
CA LEU A 22 -17.65 22.73 19.67
C LEU A 22 -16.46 22.95 18.72
N PHE A 23 -15.45 23.72 19.12
CA PHE A 23 -14.22 23.89 18.34
C PHE A 23 -13.47 22.58 18.17
N THR A 24 -13.32 21.81 19.26
CA THR A 24 -12.67 20.50 19.24
C THR A 24 -13.43 19.54 18.33
N LEU A 25 -14.75 19.48 18.46
CA LEU A 25 -15.63 18.64 17.64
C LEU A 25 -15.48 18.98 16.16
N LYS A 26 -15.55 20.27 15.81
CA LYS A 26 -15.37 20.75 14.44
C LYS A 26 -13.99 20.38 13.90
N ASN A 27 -12.95 20.49 14.72
CA ASN A 27 -11.59 20.11 14.34
C ASN A 27 -11.49 18.61 14.03
N GLU A 28 -12.03 17.75 14.91
CA GLU A 28 -12.06 16.30 14.69
C GLU A 28 -12.87 15.91 13.45
N TYR A 29 -14.06 16.50 13.22
CA TYR A 29 -14.85 16.23 12.01
C TYR A 29 -14.16 16.66 10.72
N ASN A 30 -13.31 17.69 10.78
CA ASN A 30 -12.55 18.15 9.62
C ASN A 30 -11.31 17.30 9.35
N LYS A 31 -10.92 16.39 10.26
CA LYS A 31 -9.85 15.41 10.00
C LYS A 31 -10.37 14.39 9.00
N LYS A 32 -10.07 14.61 7.72
CA LYS A 32 -10.41 13.69 6.66
C LYS A 32 -9.31 12.66 6.47
N PHE A 33 -9.74 11.46 6.11
CA PHE A 33 -8.85 10.44 5.60
C PHE A 33 -8.32 10.89 4.23
N ASN A 34 -7.01 10.94 4.10
CA ASN A 34 -6.28 11.37 2.91
C ASN A 34 -5.10 10.41 2.71
N LEU A 35 -5.33 9.37 1.93
CA LEU A 35 -4.30 8.48 1.45
C LEU A 35 -3.97 8.81 0.00
N GLN A 36 -2.68 8.89 -0.28
CA GLN A 36 -2.18 8.98 -1.64
C GLN A 36 -1.42 7.71 -1.99
N LEU A 37 -1.67 7.18 -3.18
CA LEU A 37 -0.95 6.05 -3.77
C LEU A 37 -0.14 6.58 -4.95
N GLN A 38 1.16 6.30 -4.95
CA GLN A 38 2.05 6.59 -6.06
C GLN A 38 2.71 5.31 -6.53
N VAL A 39 2.63 5.02 -7.83
CA VAL A 39 3.42 3.98 -8.48
C VAL A 39 4.76 4.62 -8.87
N LEU A 40 5.86 4.04 -8.42
CA LEU A 40 7.22 4.56 -8.69
C LEU A 40 7.77 4.09 -10.03
N ASP A 41 7.27 2.97 -10.54
CA ASP A 41 7.76 2.40 -11.79
C ASP A 41 7.13 3.09 -13.00
N GLU A 42 7.96 3.64 -13.88
CA GLU A 42 7.50 4.14 -15.19
C GLU A 42 6.96 3.01 -16.07
N ASN A 43 7.53 1.81 -15.93
CA ASN A 43 7.11 0.61 -16.65
C ASN A 43 7.10 -0.59 -15.70
N ILE A 44 5.91 -1.17 -15.48
CA ILE A 44 5.77 -2.39 -14.69
C ILE A 44 6.29 -3.56 -15.53
N SER A 45 7.36 -4.21 -15.07
CA SER A 45 7.93 -5.36 -15.76
C SER A 45 7.12 -6.63 -15.47
N GLU A 46 6.72 -7.34 -16.52
CA GLU A 46 6.10 -8.67 -16.45
C GLU A 46 7.18 -9.74 -16.57
N TRP A 47 7.31 -10.60 -15.55
CA TRP A 47 8.32 -11.67 -15.51
C TRP A 47 7.66 -13.03 -15.64
N LYS A 48 8.16 -13.86 -16.56
CA LYS A 48 7.74 -15.26 -16.70
C LYS A 48 8.53 -16.13 -15.71
N ILE A 49 7.83 -16.72 -14.75
CA ILE A 49 8.47 -17.51 -13.68
C ILE A 49 8.68 -18.95 -14.14
N ASP A 50 9.82 -19.52 -13.77
CA ASP A 50 10.09 -20.95 -13.90
C ASP A 50 9.28 -21.72 -12.86
N ARG A 51 8.27 -22.46 -13.33
CA ARG A 51 7.35 -23.24 -12.51
C ARG A 51 7.90 -24.61 -12.11
N PHE A 52 9.03 -25.03 -12.68
CA PHE A 52 9.61 -26.35 -12.48
C PHE A 52 10.88 -26.30 -11.63
N SER A 53 11.29 -25.12 -11.17
CA SER A 53 12.42 -24.95 -10.27
C SER A 53 12.23 -25.78 -9.01
N THR A 54 13.13 -26.74 -8.80
CA THR A 54 13.14 -27.63 -7.62
C THR A 54 13.87 -27.00 -6.42
N GLU A 55 14.70 -25.98 -6.66
CA GLU A 55 15.48 -25.33 -5.61
C GLU A 55 14.68 -24.24 -4.87
N ASN A 56 13.92 -23.42 -5.61
CA ASN A 56 13.11 -22.34 -5.06
C ASN A 56 11.73 -22.33 -5.73
N PRO A 57 10.84 -23.27 -5.37
CA PRO A 57 9.51 -23.35 -5.94
C PRO A 57 8.69 -22.11 -5.56
N ASP A 58 8.10 -21.45 -6.55
CA ASP A 58 7.27 -20.28 -6.30
C ASP A 58 5.91 -20.69 -5.72
N ASN A 59 5.54 -20.10 -4.58
CA ASN A 59 4.25 -20.31 -3.92
C ASN A 59 3.03 -19.98 -4.80
N TYR A 60 3.24 -19.19 -5.85
CA TYR A 60 2.21 -18.76 -6.78
C TYR A 60 2.31 -19.45 -8.16
N PHE A 61 3.04 -20.58 -8.27
CA PHE A 61 3.35 -21.29 -9.53
C PHE A 61 2.15 -21.53 -10.47
N GLN A 62 0.92 -21.58 -9.95
CA GLN A 62 -0.31 -21.66 -10.73
C GLN A 62 -0.50 -20.49 -11.71
N TYR A 63 0.08 -19.34 -11.40
CA TYR A 63 0.08 -18.14 -12.23
C TYR A 63 1.38 -18.04 -13.03
N ARG A 64 1.28 -17.84 -14.35
CA ARG A 64 2.42 -17.85 -15.28
C ARG A 64 3.35 -16.63 -15.17
N TYR A 65 2.80 -15.47 -14.82
CA TYR A 65 3.54 -14.20 -14.81
C TYR A 65 3.51 -13.54 -13.44
N ARG A 66 4.56 -12.78 -13.12
CA ARG A 66 4.63 -11.91 -11.94
C ARG A 66 4.79 -10.47 -12.36
N LEU A 67 4.17 -9.59 -11.58
CA LEU A 67 4.35 -8.15 -11.63
C LEU A 67 4.89 -7.75 -10.26
N PHE A 68 5.91 -6.90 -10.25
CA PHE A 68 6.52 -6.37 -9.04
C PHE A 68 6.45 -4.85 -9.05
N PRO A 69 5.25 -4.25 -8.87
CA PRO A 69 5.13 -2.81 -8.84
C PRO A 69 5.68 -2.24 -7.52
N ASN A 70 6.55 -1.25 -7.62
CA ASN A 70 6.97 -0.42 -6.51
C ASN A 70 5.92 0.66 -6.28
N VAL A 71 5.32 0.64 -5.09
CA VAL A 71 4.30 1.61 -4.71
C VAL A 71 4.65 2.29 -3.40
N VAL A 72 4.37 3.58 -3.32
CA VAL A 72 4.45 4.37 -2.09
C VAL A 72 3.03 4.74 -1.68
N ILE A 73 2.68 4.42 -0.44
CA ILE A 73 1.44 4.85 0.17
C ILE A 73 1.79 5.93 1.20
N THR A 74 1.29 7.12 0.98
CA THR A 74 1.51 8.27 1.87
C THR A 74 0.24 8.56 2.62
N ASN A 75 0.33 8.58 3.96
CA ASN A 75 -0.75 9.06 4.81
C ASN A 75 -0.60 10.57 5.03
N ASN A 76 -1.42 11.34 4.30
CA ASN A 76 -1.52 12.80 4.46
C ASN A 76 -2.64 13.19 5.45
N SER A 77 -3.19 12.22 6.17
CA SER A 77 -4.19 12.46 7.21
C SER A 77 -3.52 12.83 8.52
N SER A 78 -4.22 13.59 9.36
CA SER A 78 -3.80 13.88 10.74
C SER A 78 -3.97 12.69 11.70
N ILE A 79 -4.55 11.58 11.24
CA ILE A 79 -4.81 10.39 12.03
C ILE A 79 -3.90 9.25 11.53
N PRO A 80 -3.25 8.48 12.42
CA PRO A 80 -2.51 7.28 12.03
C PRO A 80 -3.40 6.28 11.30
N VAL A 81 -2.88 5.68 10.22
CA VAL A 81 -3.61 4.70 9.41
C VAL A 81 -2.82 3.39 9.36
N THR A 82 -3.53 2.28 9.52
CA THR A 82 -2.99 0.93 9.33
C THR A 82 -3.69 0.30 8.13
N ILE A 83 -2.91 -0.24 7.20
CA ILE A 83 -3.42 -1.01 6.07
C ILE A 83 -3.53 -2.47 6.51
N ASN A 84 -4.73 -3.04 6.49
CA ASN A 84 -4.95 -4.45 6.87
C ASN A 84 -5.03 -5.39 5.65
N SER A 85 -5.48 -4.86 4.52
CA SER A 85 -5.64 -5.58 3.26
C SER A 85 -5.80 -4.60 2.11
N PHE A 86 -5.50 -5.05 0.91
CA PHE A 86 -5.82 -4.33 -0.33
C PHE A 86 -6.42 -5.32 -1.34
N SER A 87 -7.31 -4.81 -2.20
CA SER A 87 -7.88 -5.56 -3.30
C SER A 87 -7.41 -4.99 -4.64
N LEU A 88 -7.19 -5.87 -5.60
CA LEU A 88 -6.96 -5.50 -7.00
C LEU A 88 -8.15 -5.97 -7.85
N ASN A 89 -8.82 -5.04 -8.51
CA ASN A 89 -9.99 -5.25 -9.37
C ASN A 89 -11.09 -6.11 -8.72
N ASP A 90 -11.30 -5.96 -7.41
CA ASP A 90 -12.24 -6.74 -6.58
C ASP A 90 -12.09 -8.27 -6.67
N LYS A 91 -11.00 -8.75 -7.27
CA LYS A 91 -10.78 -10.17 -7.56
C LYS A 91 -9.66 -10.75 -6.71
N TYR A 92 -8.59 -9.99 -6.53
CA TYR A 92 -7.42 -10.44 -5.78
C TYR A 92 -7.36 -9.68 -4.46
N LYS A 93 -7.48 -10.39 -3.34
CA LYS A 93 -7.38 -9.81 -1.99
C LYS A 93 -6.06 -10.23 -1.37
N PHE A 94 -5.27 -9.24 -0.96
CA PHE A 94 -3.99 -9.42 -0.30
C PHE A 94 -4.10 -8.89 1.12
N SER A 95 -3.59 -9.62 2.10
CA SER A 95 -3.50 -9.15 3.48
C SER A 95 -2.06 -8.85 3.83
N ILE A 96 -1.81 -7.98 4.79
CA ILE A 96 -0.44 -7.77 5.32
C ILE A 96 0.14 -9.01 6.02
N PHE A 97 -0.63 -10.11 6.08
CA PHE A 97 -0.23 -11.39 6.65
C PHE A 97 -0.03 -12.48 5.59
N THR A 98 -0.24 -12.21 4.30
CA THR A 98 0.17 -13.13 3.24
C THR A 98 1.69 -13.12 3.10
N ASN A 99 2.33 -13.94 3.93
CA ASN A 99 3.72 -14.36 3.92
C ASN A 99 4.78 -13.24 4.04
N ASN A 100 4.95 -12.75 5.27
CA ASN A 100 6.04 -11.84 5.69
C ASN A 100 7.40 -12.54 5.76
N ALA A 101 7.78 -13.35 4.77
CA ALA A 101 9.17 -13.72 4.64
C ALA A 101 9.95 -12.43 4.30
N LYS A 102 11.02 -12.13 5.04
CA LYS A 102 11.91 -10.98 4.74
C LYS A 102 12.38 -10.94 3.29
N HIS A 103 12.32 -12.08 2.61
CA HIS A 103 12.73 -12.27 1.22
C HIS A 103 11.69 -13.12 0.49
N TYR A 104 11.24 -12.63 -0.66
CA TYR A 104 10.52 -13.41 -1.65
C TYR A 104 11.47 -13.65 -2.83
N SER A 105 11.72 -14.92 -3.14
CA SER A 105 12.63 -15.34 -4.21
C SER A 105 11.86 -16.15 -5.24
N VAL A 106 12.18 -15.92 -6.52
CA VAL A 106 11.62 -16.67 -7.65
C VAL A 106 12.71 -17.03 -8.64
N THR A 107 12.61 -18.19 -9.26
CA THR A 107 13.42 -18.53 -10.44
C THR A 107 12.70 -18.00 -11.68
N ILE A 108 13.39 -17.21 -12.50
CA ILE A 108 12.82 -16.58 -13.69
C ILE A 108 13.30 -17.34 -14.93
N GLU A 109 12.41 -17.56 -15.90
CA GLU A 109 12.80 -18.14 -17.17
C GLU A 109 13.65 -17.12 -17.96
N THR A 110 14.87 -17.53 -18.33
CA THR A 110 15.79 -16.69 -19.12
C THR A 110 15.80 -17.15 -20.57
N ASN A 111 15.76 -16.18 -21.49
CA ASN A 111 16.02 -16.45 -22.89
C ASN A 111 17.54 -16.35 -23.11
N SER A 112 18.13 -17.39 -23.68
CA SER A 112 19.52 -17.38 -24.12
C SER A 112 19.61 -17.29 -25.64
N THR A 113 20.41 -16.35 -26.14
CA THR A 113 20.74 -16.22 -27.56
C THR A 113 22.24 -16.32 -27.72
N LYS A 114 22.69 -17.21 -28.61
CA LYS A 114 24.12 -17.40 -28.90
C LYS A 114 24.49 -16.63 -30.17
N LYS A 115 25.50 -15.76 -30.09
CA LYS A 115 26.07 -15.08 -31.26
C LYS A 115 27.59 -15.09 -31.16
N ASP A 116 28.24 -15.63 -32.19
CA ASP A 116 29.70 -15.66 -32.33
C ASP A 116 30.40 -16.12 -31.03
N GLU A 117 29.98 -17.29 -30.53
CA GLU A 117 30.45 -17.95 -29.29
C GLU A 117 30.04 -17.33 -27.95
N ILE A 118 29.42 -16.15 -27.95
CA ILE A 118 28.95 -15.48 -26.73
C ILE A 118 27.47 -15.82 -26.48
N THR A 119 27.16 -16.29 -25.27
CA THR A 119 25.78 -16.51 -24.82
C THR A 119 25.27 -15.27 -24.10
N PHE A 120 24.24 -14.64 -24.67
CA PHE A 120 23.53 -13.53 -24.05
C PHE A 120 22.32 -14.07 -23.29
N TYR A 121 22.23 -13.76 -22.00
CA TYR A 121 21.05 -14.07 -21.19
C TYR A 121 20.19 -12.82 -21.07
N SER A 122 18.90 -12.97 -21.34
CA SER A 122 17.90 -11.92 -21.12
C SER A 122 16.78 -12.48 -20.27
N VAL A 123 16.20 -11.62 -19.43
CA VAL A 123 14.95 -11.96 -18.73
C VAL A 123 13.89 -12.24 -19.79
N GLY A 124 13.17 -13.35 -19.66
CA GLY A 124 12.04 -13.68 -20.53
C GLY A 124 10.94 -12.61 -20.41
N LYS A 125 11.08 -11.53 -21.16
CA LYS A 125 10.08 -10.46 -21.32
C LYS A 125 9.22 -10.81 -22.53
N GLU A 126 7.92 -10.91 -22.35
CA GLU A 126 6.98 -11.00 -23.46
C GLU A 126 6.51 -9.59 -23.81
N ASN A 127 6.94 -9.08 -24.97
CA ASN A 127 6.45 -7.80 -25.47
C ASN A 127 5.00 -7.98 -25.93
N ARG A 128 4.03 -7.58 -25.09
CA ARG A 128 2.67 -7.37 -25.58
C ARG A 128 2.65 -6.05 -26.33
N ASN A 129 2.61 -6.14 -27.66
CA ASN A 129 2.25 -4.99 -28.49
C ASN A 129 0.84 -4.56 -28.11
N SER A 130 0.71 -3.37 -27.53
CA SER A 130 -0.56 -2.70 -27.30
C SER A 130 -1.23 -2.49 -28.65
N THR A 131 -2.40 -3.10 -28.82
CA THR A 131 -3.38 -2.75 -29.86
C THR A 131 -4.47 -1.89 -29.24
#